data_AF-A0A2P6PVD5-F1
#
_entry.id   AF-A0A2P6PVD5-F1
#
_cell.length_a   1.000
_cell.length_b   1.000
_cell.length_c   1.000
_cell.angle_alpha   90.00
_cell.angle_beta   90.00
_cell.angle_gamma   90.00
#
_symmetry.space_group_name_H-M   'P 1'
#
loop_
_entity.id
_entity.type
_entity.pdbx_description
1 polymer ?
#
loop_
_entity_poly.entity_id
_entity_poly.type
_entity_poly.pdbx_seq_one_letter_code
_entity_poly.pdbx_strand_id
1 'polypeptide(L)' 'MQFWPEKPSRYRGHWKLFCGGEEAKFGLLELICEGLGLESGFFGDELTQVQVMALNHYPPCPDPSITLGLLT' A
#
# COMPACT_ATOMS: atom_id res chain seq x y z
N MET A 1 11.50 -4.16 9.56
CA MET A 1 11.07 -5.47 10.12
C MET A 1 10.95 -5.53 11.65
N GLN A 2 11.73 -4.77 12.42
CA GLN A 2 11.74 -4.87 13.89
C GLN A 2 10.36 -4.67 14.54
N PHE A 3 9.52 -3.78 13.98
CA PHE A 3 8.17 -3.46 14.49
C PHE A 3 7.04 -4.31 13.89
N TRP A 4 7.36 -5.33 13.08
CA TRP A 4 6.33 -6.15 12.43
C TRP A 4 5.78 -7.21 13.38
N PRO A 5 4.49 -7.59 13.30
CA PRO A 5 3.95 -8.68 14.09
C PRO A 5 4.76 -9.97 13.93
N GLU A 6 4.97 -10.69 15.03
CA GLU A 6 5.57 -12.03 15.03
C GLU A 6 4.53 -13.12 14.85
N LYS A 7 3.28 -12.83 15.23
CA LYS A 7 2.14 -13.74 15.09
C LYS A 7 1.13 -13.16 14.09
N PRO A 8 0.56 -13.99 13.19
CA PRO A 8 0.98 -15.37 12.92
C PRO A 8 2.41 -15.42 12.33
N SER A 9 3.16 -16.50 12.58
CA SER A 9 4.59 -16.61 12.18
C SER A 9 4.83 -16.44 10.68
N ARG A 10 3.83 -16.73 9.86
CA ARG A 10 3.85 -16.55 8.41
C ARG A 10 3.61 -15.11 7.94
N TYR A 11 3.14 -14.23 8.82
CA TYR A 11 2.73 -12.85 8.48
C TYR A 11 3.83 -12.10 7.72
N ARG A 12 5.04 -12.08 8.29
CA ARG A 12 6.19 -11.39 7.68
C ARG A 12 6.60 -11.99 6.34
N GLY A 13 6.46 -13.31 6.17
CA GLY A 13 6.75 -14.00 4.91
C GLY A 13 5.75 -13.63 3.81
N HIS A 14 4.45 -13.67 4.13
CA HIS A 14 3.40 -13.26 3.20
C HIS A 14 3.49 -11.79 2.83
N TRP A 15 3.83 -10.92 3.79
CA TRP A 15 4.04 -9.51 3.49
C TRP A 15 5.16 -9.28 2.49
N LYS A 16 6.32 -9.93 2.67
CA LYS A 16 7.44 -9.79 1.74
C LYS A 16 7.06 -10.22 0.33
N LEU A 17 6.32 -11.32 0.20
CA LEU A 17 5.81 -11.79 -1.09
C LEU A 17 4.86 -10.78 -1.73
N PHE A 18 3.95 -10.20 -0.95
CA PHE A 18 3.03 -9.18 -1.42
C PHE A 18 3.75 -7.89 -1.87
N CYS A 19 4.73 -7.42 -1.09
CA CYS A 19 5.56 -6.26 -1.49
C CYS A 19 6.37 -6.52 -2.74
N GLY A 20 6.94 -7.72 -2.88
CA GLY A 20 7.82 -8.07 -4.00
C GLY A 20 7.13 -8.00 -5.37
N GLY A 21 5.81 -7.85 -5.43
CA GLY A 21 5.06 -7.55 -6.66
C GLY A 21 5.17 -6.08 -7.11
N GLU A 22 6.35 -5.47 -6.99
CA GLU A 22 6.56 -4.04 -7.33
C GLU A 22 6.36 -3.76 -8.83
N GLU A 23 6.51 -4.77 -9.69
CA GLU A 23 6.33 -4.67 -11.14
C GLU A 23 4.95 -4.11 -11.53
N ALA A 24 3.89 -4.50 -10.80
CA ALA A 24 2.55 -4.00 -11.06
C ALA A 24 2.37 -2.51 -10.68
N LYS A 25 3.03 -2.06 -9.59
CA LYS A 25 3.01 -0.66 -9.16
C LYS A 25 3.73 0.23 -10.16
N PHE A 26 4.94 -0.17 -10.57
CA PHE A 26 5.72 0.59 -11.54
C PHE A 26 5.04 0.60 -12.91
N GLY A 27 4.44 -0.51 -13.35
CA GLY A 27 3.66 -0.54 -14.58
C GLY A 27 2.51 0.48 -14.62
N LEU A 28 1.76 0.64 -13.52
CA LEU A 28 0.72 1.67 -13.44
C LEU A 28 1.28 3.10 -13.50
N LEU A 29 2.41 3.35 -12.82
CA LEU A 29 3.04 4.67 -12.82
C LEU A 29 3.57 5.04 -14.21
N GLU A 30 4.10 4.08 -14.96
CA GLU A 30 4.51 4.30 -16.36
C GLU A 30 3.32 4.68 -17.25
N LEU A 31 2.17 4.03 -17.08
CA LEU A 31 0.94 4.39 -17.80
C LEU A 31 0.43 5.80 -17.43
N ILE A 32 0.60 6.20 -16.17
CA ILE A 32 0.29 7.57 -15.73
C ILE A 32 1.27 8.57 -16.37
N CYS A 33 2.56 8.25 -16.44
CA CYS A 33 3.54 9.07 -17.13
C CYS A 33 3.14 9.27 -18.60
N GLU A 34 2.79 8.19 -19.31
CA GLU A 34 2.33 8.24 -20.70
C GLU A 34 1.09 9.14 -20.85
N GLY A 35 0.07 8.95 -20.01
CA GLY A 35 -1.18 9.73 -20.06
C GLY A 35 -1.00 11.22 -19.76
N LEU A 36 0.04 11.58 -19.00
CA LEU A 36 0.38 12.97 -18.66
C LEU A 36 1.45 13.57 -19.58
N GLY A 37 2.04 12.78 -20.49
CA GLY A 37 3.16 13.20 -21.34
C GLY A 37 4.48 13.41 -20.57
N LEU A 38 4.66 12.71 -19.46
CA LEU A 38 5.89 12.71 -18.66
C LEU A 38 6.88 11.66 -19.18
N GLU A 39 8.16 11.86 -18.85
CA GLU A 39 9.19 10.88 -19.16
C GLU A 39 8.96 9.57 -18.39
N SER A 40 9.32 8.44 -19.02
CA SER A 40 9.32 7.14 -18.37
C SER A 40 10.20 7.17 -17.12
N GLY A 41 9.75 6.53 -16.03
CA GLY A 41 10.48 6.55 -14.78
C GLY A 41 10.40 7.85 -13.98
N PHE A 42 9.61 8.85 -14.40
CA PHE A 42 9.45 10.12 -13.65
C PHE A 42 9.12 9.93 -12.16
N PHE A 43 8.35 8.89 -11.82
CA PHE A 43 8.01 8.55 -10.43
C PHE A 43 8.95 7.50 -9.79
N GLY A 44 9.94 6.97 -10.52
CA GLY A 44 10.75 5.81 -10.14
C GLY A 44 11.76 6.05 -9.02
N ASP A 45 12.03 7.32 -8.68
CA ASP A 45 13.04 7.69 -7.69
C ASP A 45 12.44 7.94 -6.30
N GLU A 46 12.78 9.06 -5.66
CA GLU A 46 12.43 9.38 -4.27
C GLU A 46 10.93 9.29 -3.97
N LEU A 47 10.08 9.51 -4.97
CA LEU A 47 8.62 9.47 -4.85
C LEU A 47 8.06 8.07 -4.58
N THR A 48 8.82 7.00 -4.88
CA THR A 48 8.37 5.62 -4.71
C THR A 48 9.18 4.80 -3.71
N GLN A 49 10.22 5.39 -3.11
CA GLN A 49 11.13 4.74 -2.15
C GLN A 49 10.44 4.22 -0.89
N VAL A 50 9.32 4.82 -0.48
CA VAL A 50 8.60 4.43 0.73
C VAL A 50 7.26 3.80 0.35
N GLN A 51 7.06 2.57 0.79
CA GLN A 51 5.76 1.92 0.79
C GLN A 51 5.26 1.79 2.22
N VAL A 52 4.13 2.44 2.51
CA VAL A 52 3.46 2.35 3.81
C VAL A 52 2.29 1.37 3.71
N MET A 53 2.19 0.48 4.69
CA MET A 53 0.99 -0.32 4.91
C MET A 53 0.22 0.25 6.09
N ALA A 54 -1.08 0.47 5.89
CA ALA A 54 -2.05 0.64 6.96
C ALA A 54 -2.91 -0.62 7.09
N LEU A 55 -2.95 -1.22 8.28
CA LEU A 55 -3.83 -2.35 8.61
C LEU A 55 -5.01 -1.82 9.42
N ASN A 56 -6.16 -1.73 8.77
CA ASN A 56 -7.34 -1.20 9.42
C ASN A 56 -8.26 -2.35 9.86
N HIS A 57 -8.65 -2.36 11.13
CA HIS A 57 -9.68 -3.25 11.65
C HIS A 57 -10.85 -2.40 12.12
N TYR A 58 -11.98 -2.49 11.41
CA TYR A 58 -13.21 -1.75 11.73
C TYR A 58 -14.19 -2.71 12.41
N PRO A 59 -14.36 -2.64 13.75
CA PRO A 59 -15.30 -3.49 14.46
C PRO A 59 -16.75 -3.11 14.11
N PRO A 60 -17.72 -4.03 14.33
CA PRO A 60 -19.14 -3.73 14.14
C PRO A 60 -19.59 -2.51 14.94
N CYS A 61 -20.35 -1.62 14.30
CA CYS A 61 -20.94 -0.45 14.94
C CYS A 61 -22.46 -0.67 15.11
N PRO A 62 -23.05 -0.40 16.30
CA PRO A 62 -24.49 -0.52 16.52
C PRO A 62 -25.33 0.40 15.62
N ASP A 63 -24.81 1.58 15.28
CA ASP A 63 -25.42 2.50 14.33
C ASP A 63 -24.34 3.07 13.38
N PRO A 64 -24.11 2.45 12.22
CA PRO A 64 -23.11 2.91 11.26
C PRO A 64 -23.51 4.21 10.56
N SER A 65 -24.77 4.68 10.67
CA SER A 65 -25.22 5.91 10.01
C SER A 65 -24.65 7.18 10.65
N ILE A 66 -24.23 7.10 11.92
CA ILE A 66 -23.71 8.23 12.71
C ILE A 66 -22.20 8.14 12.95
N THR A 67 -21.51 7.19 12.33
CA THR A 67 -20.06 6.99 12.52
C THR A 67 -19.32 6.89 11.20
N LEU A 68 -18.02 7.15 11.23
CA LEU A 68 -17.11 6.91 10.11
C LEU A 68 -15.93 6.08 10.61
N GLY A 69 -15.74 4.90 10.03
CA GLY A 69 -14.69 3.98 10.48
C GLY A 69 -13.27 4.47 10.19
N LEU A 70 -13.09 5.27 9.15
CA LEU A 70 -11.80 5.81 8.73
C LEU A 70 -11.87 7.35 8.71
N LEU A 71 -11.11 8.00 9.57
CA LEU A 71 -10.83 9.43 9.40
C LEU A 71 -9.79 9.57 8.28
N THR A 72 -10.22 10.03 7.11
CA THR A 72 -9.34 10.48 6.02
C THR A 72 -8.83 11.87 6.29
#